data_AF-A0A1W1VHJ6-F1
#
_entry.id   AF-A0A1W1VHJ6-F1
#
_cell.length_a   1.000
_cell.length_b   1.000
_cell.length_c   1.000
_cell.angle_alpha   90.00
_cell.angle_beta   90.00
_cell.angle_gamma   90.00
#
_symmetry.space_group_name_H-M   'P 1'
#
loop_
_entity.id
_entity.type
_entity.pdbx_description
1 polymer ?
#
loop_
_entity_poly.entity_id
_entity_poly.type
_entity_poly.pdbx_seq_one_letter_code
_entity_poly.pdbx_strand_id
1 'polypeptide(L)'
;MRNNTRGLFIHLLVVLIMFGIATMINFNQVLVKVFYGNLIFKIIISILPILMYYNFGKGLYKKNSSKLDFFSGNIIVLLFIFLAAISLIGMQSKEGFEIAGSIWRLPMDLFMFPFVYSMEVLGISSNYLFLFISSLIPTIIFGICIKRERVKINRRKRYMETKRRKNER
;
A
#
# COMPACT_ATOMS: atom_id res chain seq x y z
N MET A 1 3.29 17.01 -9.57
CA MET A 1 3.24 15.54 -9.70
C MET A 1 1.81 15.07 -9.82
N ARG A 2 1.52 14.22 -10.81
CA ARG A 2 0.22 13.55 -10.99
C ARG A 2 -0.02 12.59 -9.82
N ASN A 3 -1.28 12.33 -9.46
CA ASN A 3 -1.62 11.44 -8.34
C ASN A 3 -0.97 10.06 -8.47
N ASN A 4 -0.80 9.53 -9.69
CA ASN A 4 -0.16 8.23 -9.90
C ASN A 4 1.31 8.22 -9.43
N THR A 5 2.08 9.27 -9.71
CA THR A 5 3.47 9.38 -9.26
C THR A 5 3.55 9.57 -7.74
N ARG A 6 2.63 10.35 -7.16
CA ARG A 6 2.54 10.52 -5.70
C ARG A 6 2.14 9.21 -5.01
N GLY A 7 1.22 8.46 -5.60
CA GLY A 7 0.80 7.14 -5.11
C GLY A 7 1.96 6.16 -5.10
N LEU A 8 2.75 6.12 -6.19
CA LEU A 8 3.98 5.32 -6.24
C LEU A 8 4.99 5.74 -5.16
N PHE A 9 5.23 7.05 -5.01
CA PHE A 9 6.13 7.55 -3.96
C PHE A 9 5.67 7.14 -2.56
N ILE A 10 4.37 7.29 -2.26
CA ILE A 10 3.78 6.82 -0.99
C ILE A 10 3.99 5.32 -0.82
N HIS A 11 3.78 4.53 -1.87
CA HIS A 11 3.98 3.08 -1.82
C HIS A 11 5.43 2.70 -1.51
N LEU A 12 6.42 3.31 -2.19
CA LEU A 12 7.83 3.08 -1.90
C LEU A 12 8.21 3.49 -0.46
N LEU A 13 7.60 4.56 0.06
CA LEU A 13 7.79 4.96 1.45
C LEU A 13 7.19 3.94 2.43
N VAL A 14 6.02 3.36 2.13
CA VAL A 14 5.44 2.26 2.93
C VAL A 14 6.32 1.01 2.86
N VAL A 15 6.84 0.66 1.69
CA VAL A 15 7.81 -0.44 1.51
C VAL A 15 9.01 -0.25 2.43
N LEU A 16 9.64 0.93 2.39
CA LEU A 16 10.84 1.23 3.19
C LEU A 16 10.57 1.13 4.69
N ILE A 17 9.44 1.69 5.16
CA ILE A 17 9.09 1.64 6.58
C ILE A 17 8.77 0.20 7.02
N MET A 18 8.00 -0.55 6.24
CA MET A 18 7.69 -1.94 6.57
C MET A 18 8.96 -2.79 6.59
N PHE A 19 9.87 -2.58 5.66
CA PHE A 19 11.18 -3.24 5.64
C PHE A 19 12.00 -2.90 6.88
N GLY A 20 12.04 -1.62 7.28
CA GLY A 20 12.69 -1.19 8.52
C GLY A 20 12.10 -1.85 9.77
N ILE A 21 10.77 -1.90 9.88
CA ILE A 21 10.08 -2.55 11.01
C ILE A 21 10.41 -4.04 11.05
N ALA A 22 10.29 -4.75 9.93
CA ALA A 22 10.61 -6.17 9.84
C ALA A 22 12.07 -6.43 10.23
N THR A 23 12.98 -5.58 9.76
CA THR A 23 14.41 -5.66 10.10
C THR A 23 14.63 -5.51 11.60
N MET A 24 14.06 -4.47 12.22
CA MET A 24 14.19 -4.24 13.68
C MET A 24 13.64 -5.39 14.52
N ILE A 25 12.50 -5.97 14.12
CA ILE A 25 11.91 -7.13 14.81
C ILE A 25 12.85 -8.34 14.68
N ASN A 26 13.30 -8.67 13.47
CA ASN A 26 14.12 -9.85 13.21
C ASN A 26 15.53 -9.76 13.83
N PHE A 27 16.03 -8.56 14.13
CA PHE A 27 17.30 -8.38 14.85
C PHE A 27 17.26 -8.79 16.33
N ASN A 28 16.08 -8.96 16.94
CA ASN A 28 15.96 -9.24 18.37
C ASN A 28 15.01 -10.43 18.64
N GLN A 29 15.53 -11.52 19.20
CA GLN A 29 14.74 -12.73 19.50
C GLN A 29 13.55 -12.49 20.44
N VAL A 30 13.65 -11.52 21.37
CA VAL A 30 12.54 -11.15 22.24
C VAL A 30 11.42 -10.50 21.42
N LEU A 31 11.77 -9.59 20.51
CA LEU A 31 10.79 -8.96 19.62
C LEU A 31 10.15 -9.99 18.67
N VAL A 32 10.93 -10.92 18.12
CA VAL A 32 10.40 -12.04 17.32
C VAL A 32 9.35 -12.82 18.10
N LYS A 33 9.64 -13.22 19.35
CA LYS A 33 8.69 -13.96 20.20
C LYS A 33 7.43 -13.14 20.51
N VAL A 34 7.57 -11.85 20.76
CA VAL A 34 6.42 -10.97 21.05
C VAL A 34 5.55 -10.76 19.82
N PHE A 35 6.16 -10.34 18.70
CA PHE A 35 5.42 -9.92 17.51
C PHE A 35 4.95 -11.09 16.64
N TYR A 36 5.74 -12.16 16.54
CA TYR A 36 5.39 -13.33 15.73
C TYR A 36 4.89 -14.52 16.57
N GLY A 37 5.07 -14.52 17.88
CA GLY A 37 4.50 -15.56 18.76
C GLY A 37 3.06 -15.29 19.18
N ASN A 38 2.57 -14.06 19.02
CA ASN A 38 1.23 -13.65 19.46
C ASN A 38 0.35 -13.19 18.29
N LEU A 39 -0.82 -13.82 18.14
CA LEU A 39 -1.78 -13.52 17.07
C LEU A 39 -2.22 -12.05 17.02
N ILE A 40 -2.37 -11.38 18.17
CA ILE A 40 -2.78 -9.98 18.24
C ILE A 40 -1.72 -9.09 17.58
N PHE A 41 -0.45 -9.30 17.93
CA PHE A 41 0.65 -8.53 17.34
C PHE A 41 0.84 -8.81 15.86
N LYS A 42 0.64 -10.06 15.42
CA LYS A 42 0.60 -10.40 13.99
C LYS A 42 -0.45 -9.56 13.24
N ILE A 43 -1.67 -9.51 13.75
CA ILE A 43 -2.76 -8.72 13.15
C ILE A 43 -2.42 -7.22 13.11
N ILE A 44 -1.83 -6.69 14.20
CA ILE A 44 -1.40 -5.28 14.28
C ILE A 44 -0.35 -4.97 13.20
N ILE A 45 0.64 -5.83 13.01
CA ILE A 45 1.65 -5.65 11.97
C ILE A 45 1.02 -5.72 10.58
N SER A 46 0.14 -6.69 10.33
CA SER A 46 -0.46 -6.90 9.01
C SER A 46 -1.44 -5.79 8.60
N ILE A 47 -2.07 -5.09 9.55
CA ILE A 47 -2.95 -3.94 9.25
C ILE A 47 -2.18 -2.63 9.07
N LEU A 48 -0.93 -2.56 9.55
CA LEU A 48 -0.12 -1.34 9.53
C LEU A 48 0.06 -0.74 8.12
N PRO A 49 0.38 -1.52 7.06
CA PRO A 49 0.43 -1.01 5.69
C PRO A 49 -0.86 -0.29 5.28
N ILE A 50 -2.02 -0.87 5.61
CA ILE A 50 -3.34 -0.33 5.25
C ILE A 50 -3.54 1.04 5.91
N LEU A 51 -3.21 1.15 7.20
CA LEU A 51 -3.28 2.41 7.94
C LEU A 51 -2.35 3.48 7.36
N MET A 52 -1.15 3.09 6.95
CA MET A 52 -0.18 3.99 6.34
C MET A 52 -0.63 4.48 4.97
N TYR A 53 -1.12 3.59 4.09
CA TYR A 53 -1.70 3.98 2.81
C TYR A 53 -2.86 4.96 3.00
N TYR A 54 -3.71 4.72 3.99
CA TYR A 54 -4.84 5.60 4.28
C TYR A 54 -4.38 6.98 4.74
N ASN A 55 -3.42 7.03 5.67
CA ASN A 55 -2.93 8.30 6.22
C ASN A 55 -2.11 9.11 5.20
N PHE A 56 -1.18 8.49 4.49
CA PHE A 56 -0.41 9.16 3.45
C PHE A 56 -1.25 9.49 2.20
N GLY A 57 -2.28 8.69 1.92
CA GLY A 57 -3.27 8.97 0.86
C GLY A 57 -3.97 10.32 1.05
N LYS A 58 -4.05 10.84 2.28
CA LYS A 58 -4.55 12.20 2.54
C LYS A 58 -3.67 13.29 1.94
N GLY A 59 -2.43 12.99 1.55
CA GLY A 59 -1.53 13.92 0.83
C GLY A 59 -1.78 14.02 -0.68
N LEU A 60 -2.63 13.15 -1.26
CA LEU A 60 -2.92 13.15 -2.70
C LEU A 60 -3.69 14.40 -3.13
N TYR A 61 -3.63 14.76 -4.41
CA TYR A 61 -4.29 15.95 -4.95
C TYR A 61 -5.79 15.70 -5.17
N LYS A 62 -6.65 16.68 -4.83
CA LYS A 62 -8.12 16.52 -4.83
C LYS A 62 -8.84 17.29 -5.95
N LYS A 63 -8.13 17.98 -6.86
CA LYS A 63 -8.80 18.75 -7.94
C LYS A 63 -9.12 17.94 -9.20
N ASN A 64 -8.75 16.65 -9.27
CA ASN A 64 -9.02 15.84 -10.45
C ASN A 64 -10.49 15.37 -10.51
N SER A 65 -10.97 14.96 -11.68
CA SER A 65 -12.32 14.41 -11.83
C SER A 65 -12.53 13.22 -10.89
N SER A 66 -13.73 13.09 -10.31
CA SER A 66 -14.04 12.03 -9.32
C SER A 66 -13.90 10.62 -9.90
N LYS A 67 -14.08 10.46 -11.22
CA LYS A 67 -13.92 9.19 -11.93
C LYS A 67 -12.47 8.70 -11.96
N LEU A 68 -11.49 9.60 -11.86
CA LEU A 68 -10.06 9.27 -11.90
C LEU A 68 -9.45 9.01 -10.52
N ASP A 69 -10.24 9.07 -9.44
CA ASP A 69 -9.73 8.93 -8.08
C ASP A 69 -9.13 7.53 -7.85
N PHE A 70 -9.77 6.49 -8.38
CA PHE A 70 -9.32 5.10 -8.32
C PHE A 70 -8.15 4.80 -9.28
N PHE A 71 -7.78 5.71 -10.18
CA PHE A 71 -6.62 5.52 -11.05
C PHE A 71 -5.30 5.96 -10.41
N SER A 72 -5.37 6.54 -9.21
CA SER A 72 -4.23 7.12 -8.49
C SER A 72 -3.16 6.09 -8.09
N GLY A 73 -3.48 4.80 -8.09
CA GLY A 73 -2.53 3.71 -7.79
C GLY A 73 -2.16 2.84 -9.00
N ASN A 74 -2.62 3.15 -10.21
CA ASN A 74 -2.43 2.24 -11.36
C ASN A 74 -0.97 1.98 -11.72
N ILE A 75 -0.08 2.94 -11.47
CA ILE A 75 1.36 2.73 -11.70
C ILE A 75 1.90 1.61 -10.79
N ILE A 76 1.37 1.45 -9.57
CA ILE A 76 1.76 0.38 -8.65
C ILE A 76 1.37 -0.98 -9.26
N VAL A 77 0.13 -1.09 -9.76
CA VAL A 77 -0.37 -2.31 -10.40
C VAL A 77 0.42 -2.65 -11.66
N LEU A 78 0.69 -1.65 -12.52
CA LEU A 78 1.47 -1.85 -13.74
C LEU A 78 2.90 -2.28 -13.44
N LEU A 79 3.55 -1.65 -12.45
CA LEU A 79 4.90 -2.07 -12.02
C LEU A 79 4.89 -3.46 -11.42
N PHE A 80 3.87 -3.83 -10.64
CA PHE A 80 3.72 -5.19 -10.16
C PHE A 80 3.64 -6.19 -11.32
N ILE A 81 2.78 -5.95 -12.33
CA ILE A 81 2.65 -6.83 -13.50
C ILE A 81 3.99 -6.96 -14.22
N PHE A 82 4.70 -5.85 -14.41
CA PHE A 82 6.01 -5.83 -15.05
C PHE A 82 7.04 -6.66 -14.27
N LEU A 83 7.14 -6.47 -12.95
CA LEU A 83 8.05 -7.22 -12.08
C LEU A 83 7.67 -8.70 -11.99
N ALA A 84 6.38 -9.01 -11.96
CA ALA A 84 5.88 -10.38 -11.98
C ALA A 84 6.22 -11.10 -13.29
N ALA A 85 6.14 -10.40 -14.44
CA ALA A 85 6.56 -10.95 -15.72
C ALA A 85 8.07 -11.28 -15.74
N ILE A 86 8.92 -10.38 -15.24
CA ILE A 86 10.37 -10.63 -15.10
C ILE A 86 10.62 -11.86 -14.21
N SER A 87 9.93 -11.94 -13.08
CA SER A 87 10.03 -13.06 -12.14
C SER A 87 9.66 -14.40 -12.81
N LEU A 88 8.53 -14.44 -13.53
CA LEU A 88 8.06 -15.65 -14.23
C LEU A 88 9.02 -16.10 -15.34
N ILE A 89 9.57 -15.16 -16.12
CA ILE A 89 10.54 -15.46 -17.19
C ILE A 89 11.84 -16.01 -16.58
N GLY A 90 12.35 -15.35 -15.54
CA GLY A 90 13.62 -15.71 -14.91
C GLY A 90 13.61 -17.04 -14.14
N MET A 91 12.46 -17.44 -13.60
CA MET A 91 12.32 -18.70 -12.85
C MET A 91 12.20 -19.96 -13.74
N GLN A 92 12.13 -19.80 -15.07
CA GLN A 92 12.06 -20.89 -16.07
C GLN A 92 11.18 -22.09 -15.63
N SER A 93 10.02 -21.78 -15.03
CA SER A 93 8.98 -22.69 -14.54
C SER A 93 9.38 -23.79 -13.53
N LYS A 94 10.64 -23.89 -13.07
CA LYS A 94 11.09 -25.08 -12.32
C LYS A 94 11.17 -24.98 -10.81
N GLU A 95 11.17 -23.79 -10.20
CA GLU A 95 11.27 -23.71 -8.73
C GLU A 95 10.40 -22.62 -8.12
N GLY A 96 9.48 -23.05 -7.25
CA GLY A 96 9.24 -22.42 -5.96
C GLY A 96 8.40 -21.14 -5.93
N PHE A 97 7.13 -21.29 -5.56
CA PHE A 97 6.30 -20.22 -5.00
C PHE A 97 6.81 -19.70 -3.63
N GLU A 98 8.08 -19.88 -3.32
CA GLU A 98 8.74 -19.46 -2.07
C GLU A 98 9.19 -17.99 -2.15
N ILE A 99 8.93 -17.25 -1.08
CA ILE A 99 9.28 -15.83 -0.94
C ILE A 99 10.81 -15.72 -0.97
N ALA A 100 11.33 -14.83 -1.82
CA ALA A 100 12.76 -14.64 -2.08
C ALA A 100 13.54 -15.91 -2.48
N GLY A 101 12.86 -16.98 -2.92
CA GLY A 101 13.50 -18.24 -3.33
C GLY A 101 14.35 -18.12 -4.61
N SER A 102 14.26 -17.00 -5.33
CA SER A 102 15.04 -16.73 -6.54
C SER A 102 15.42 -15.26 -6.65
N ILE A 103 16.61 -14.98 -7.19
CA ILE A 103 17.08 -13.63 -7.49
C ILE A 103 16.16 -12.88 -8.46
N TRP A 104 15.45 -13.62 -9.32
CA TRP A 104 14.49 -13.07 -10.27
C TRP A 104 13.17 -12.63 -9.61
N ARG A 105 12.84 -13.22 -8.46
CA ARG A 105 11.62 -12.91 -7.69
C ARG A 105 11.83 -11.75 -6.72
N LEU A 106 13.06 -11.58 -6.24
CA LEU A 106 13.42 -10.59 -5.22
C LEU A 106 12.94 -9.16 -5.52
N PRO A 107 13.06 -8.60 -6.75
CA PRO A 107 12.56 -7.25 -7.03
C PRO A 107 11.04 -7.11 -6.82
N MET A 108 10.28 -8.14 -7.19
CA MET A 108 8.83 -8.17 -6.98
C MET A 108 8.49 -8.28 -5.49
N ASP A 109 9.15 -9.19 -4.76
CA ASP A 109 8.90 -9.40 -3.33
C ASP A 109 9.26 -8.15 -2.52
N LEU A 110 10.33 -7.44 -2.88
CA LEU A 110 10.71 -6.17 -2.26
C LEU A 110 9.68 -5.07 -2.56
N PHE A 111 9.23 -4.96 -3.81
CA PHE A 111 8.18 -4.00 -4.18
C PHE A 111 6.87 -4.29 -3.44
N MET A 112 6.52 -5.57 -3.31
CA MET A 112 5.32 -6.03 -2.63
C MET A 112 5.52 -6.28 -1.14
N PHE A 113 6.66 -5.87 -0.57
CA PHE A 113 7.06 -6.20 0.80
C PHE A 113 5.99 -5.90 1.86
N PRO A 114 5.27 -4.76 1.85
CA PRO A 114 4.19 -4.50 2.80
C PRO A 114 3.13 -5.60 2.86
N PHE A 115 2.89 -6.27 1.73
CA PHE A 115 1.90 -7.34 1.61
C PHE A 115 2.51 -8.72 1.81
N VAL A 116 3.67 -8.99 1.20
CA VAL A 116 4.42 -10.25 1.35
C VAL A 116 4.70 -10.53 2.83
N TYR A 117 5.27 -9.54 3.52
CA TYR A 117 5.58 -9.65 4.95
C TYR A 117 4.33 -9.85 5.81
N SER A 118 3.23 -9.14 5.49
CA SER A 118 1.96 -9.31 6.20
C SER A 118 1.36 -10.71 6.04
N MET A 119 1.50 -11.31 4.85
CA MET A 119 1.06 -12.68 4.58
C MET A 119 1.94 -13.69 5.32
N GLU A 120 3.26 -13.51 5.27
CA GLU A 120 4.24 -14.37 5.94
C GLU A 120 4.02 -14.40 7.46
N VAL A 121 3.86 -13.23 8.09
CA VAL A 121 3.59 -13.12 9.52
C VAL A 121 2.28 -13.84 9.92
N LEU A 122 1.26 -13.80 9.05
CA LEU A 122 -0.01 -14.49 9.25
C LEU A 122 0.02 -15.98 8.87
N GLY A 123 1.10 -16.48 8.26
CA GLY A 123 1.19 -17.86 7.77
C GLY A 123 0.34 -18.13 6.53
N ILE A 124 0.01 -17.09 5.75
CA ILE A 124 -0.74 -17.21 4.50
C ILE A 124 0.25 -17.41 3.35
N SER A 125 0.01 -18.40 2.50
CA SER A 125 0.85 -18.64 1.33
C SER A 125 0.67 -17.52 0.30
N SER A 126 1.79 -16.91 -0.12
CA SER A 126 1.82 -15.86 -1.13
C SER A 126 1.95 -16.47 -2.53
N ASN A 127 0.83 -16.58 -3.25
CA ASN A 127 0.86 -16.90 -4.68
C ASN A 127 0.74 -15.62 -5.54
N TYR A 128 1.07 -15.70 -6.83
CA TYR A 128 0.99 -14.55 -7.74
C TYR A 128 -0.41 -13.92 -7.81
N LEU A 129 -1.48 -14.72 -7.63
CA LEU A 129 -2.85 -14.22 -7.61
C LEU A 129 -3.13 -13.35 -6.37
N PHE A 130 -2.72 -13.81 -5.18
CA PHE A 130 -2.84 -13.05 -3.93
C PHE A 130 -1.99 -11.79 -3.97
N LEU A 131 -0.79 -11.85 -4.56
CA LEU A 131 0.06 -10.67 -4.76
C LEU A 131 -0.59 -9.69 -5.74
N PHE A 132 -1.19 -10.18 -6.84
CA PHE A 132 -1.93 -9.34 -7.77
C PHE A 132 -3.11 -8.63 -7.09
N ILE A 133 -3.94 -9.37 -6.36
CA ILE A 133 -5.06 -8.79 -5.59
C ILE A 133 -4.54 -7.77 -4.57
N SER A 134 -3.43 -8.07 -3.90
CA SER A 134 -2.81 -7.17 -2.93
C SER A 134 -2.28 -5.89 -3.56
N SER A 135 -1.79 -5.94 -4.81
CA SER A 135 -1.33 -4.75 -5.54
C SER A 135 -2.45 -3.75 -5.82
N LEU A 136 -3.72 -4.18 -5.78
CA LEU A 136 -4.89 -3.30 -5.92
C LEU A 136 -5.23 -2.55 -4.63
N ILE A 137 -4.77 -3.03 -3.47
CA ILE A 137 -5.11 -2.45 -2.16
C ILE A 137 -4.71 -0.97 -2.05
N PRO A 138 -3.46 -0.54 -2.38
CA PRO A 138 -3.09 0.87 -2.33
C PRO A 138 -3.99 1.74 -3.22
N THR A 139 -4.31 1.23 -4.42
CA THR A 139 -5.17 1.90 -5.40
C THR A 139 -6.57 2.15 -4.85
N ILE A 140 -7.18 1.14 -4.22
CA ILE A 140 -8.51 1.24 -3.59
C ILE A 140 -8.47 2.22 -2.42
N ILE A 141 -7.48 2.09 -1.53
CA ILE A 141 -7.33 2.97 -0.36
C ILE A 141 -7.16 4.44 -0.78
N PHE A 142 -6.34 4.71 -1.78
CA PHE A 142 -6.15 6.06 -2.32
C PHE A 142 -7.45 6.63 -2.91
N GLY A 143 -8.19 5.84 -3.68
CA GLY A 143 -9.49 6.24 -4.22
C GLY A 143 -10.49 6.62 -3.13
N ILE A 144 -10.64 5.77 -2.10
CA ILE A 144 -11.50 6.03 -0.94
C ILE A 144 -11.06 7.31 -0.21
N CYS A 145 -9.75 7.46 0.01
CA CYS A 145 -9.19 8.60 0.73
C CYS A 145 -9.46 9.93 0.00
N ILE A 146 -9.18 10.00 -1.32
CA ILE A 146 -9.43 11.20 -2.12
C ILE A 146 -10.90 11.58 -2.09
N LYS A 147 -11.81 10.59 -2.28
CA LYS A 147 -13.26 10.81 -2.26
C LYS A 147 -13.71 11.40 -0.93
N ARG A 148 -13.26 10.83 0.20
CA ARG A 148 -13.62 11.31 1.55
C ARG A 148 -13.12 12.73 1.81
N GLU A 149 -11.86 13.02 1.47
CA GLU A 149 -11.27 14.35 1.67
C GLU A 149 -11.94 15.42 0.78
N ARG A 150 -12.34 15.07 -0.45
CA ARG A 150 -13.10 15.97 -1.33
C ARG A 150 -14.44 16.38 -0.73
N VAL A 151 -15.19 15.43 -0.17
CA VAL A 151 -16.47 15.72 0.51
C VAL A 151 -16.24 16.67 1.68
N LYS A 152 -15.19 16.44 2.48
CA LYS A 152 -14.82 17.30 3.61
C LYS A 152 -14.47 18.73 3.16
N ILE A 153 -13.69 18.87 2.09
CA ILE A 153 -13.33 20.17 1.50
C ILE A 153 -14.58 20.90 1.00
N ASN A 154 -15.46 20.22 0.26
CA ASN A 154 -16.67 20.82 -0.28
C ASN A 154 -17.64 21.28 0.82
N ARG A 155 -17.80 20.49 1.89
CA ARG A 155 -18.60 20.89 3.07
C ARG A 155 -18.04 22.15 3.72
N ARG A 156 -16.71 22.22 3.92
CA ARG A 156 -16.05 23.41 4.49
C ARG A 156 -16.23 24.64 3.60
N LYS A 157 -16.06 24.52 2.27
CA LYS A 157 -16.28 25.63 1.34
C LYS A 157 -17.70 26.19 1.43
N ARG A 158 -18.71 25.32 1.38
CA ARG A 158 -20.13 25.72 1.50
C ARG A 158 -20.44 26.45 2.81
N TYR A 159 -19.88 25.95 3.93
CA TYR A 159 -20.02 26.61 5.23
C TYR A 159 -19.39 28.01 5.24
N MET A 160 -18.17 28.14 4.72
CA MET A 160 -17.46 29.43 4.65
C MET A 160 -18.19 30.43 3.72
N GLU A 161 -18.72 29.96 2.60
CA GLU A 161 -19.54 30.79 1.69
C GLU A 161 -20.82 31.28 2.38
N THR A 162 -21.49 30.42 3.16
CA THR A 162 -22.70 30.79 3.90
C THR A 162 -22.39 31.79 5.01
N LYS A 163 -21.28 31.60 5.74
CA LYS A 163 -20.82 32.54 6.76
C LYS A 163 -20.48 33.90 6.16
N ARG A 164 -19.78 33.94 5.02
CA ARG A 164 -19.44 35.17 4.32
C ARG A 164 -20.69 35.94 3.87
N ARG A 165 -21.67 35.25 3.27
CA ARG A 165 -22.95 35.88 2.86
C ARG A 165 -23.77 36.45 4.02
N LYS A 166 -23.65 35.90 5.23
CA LYS A 166 -24.29 36.44 6.43
C LYS A 166 -23.63 37.71 6.95
N ASN A 167 -22.33 37.89 6.71
CA ASN A 167 -21.59 39.09 7.13
C ASN A 167 -21.70 40.25 6.11
N GLU A 168 -22.11 39.96 4.88
CA GLU A 168 -22.32 40.96 3.80
C GLU A 168 -23.76 41.53 3.79
N ARG A 169 -24.65 41.03 4.65
CA ARG A 169 -26.03 41.51 4.86
C ARG A 169 -26.13 42.22 6.20
#